data_AF-A0A914IIS0-F1
#
_entry.id   AF-A0A914IIS0-F1
#
_cell.length_a   1.000
_cell.length_b   1.000
_cell.length_c   1.000
_cell.angle_alpha   90.00
_cell.angle_beta   90.00
_cell.angle_gamma   90.00
#
_symmetry.space_group_name_H-M   'P 1'
#
loop_
_entity.id
_entity.type
_entity.pdbx_description
1 polymer ?
#
loop_
_entity_poly.entity_id
_entity_poly.type
_entity_poly.pdbx_seq_one_letter_code
_entity_poly.pdbx_strand_id
1 'polypeptide(L)'
;YGGEALVMDPADQYLVEDETKQVTEKRRANHNEVVSWMRKTQYLGSENARYGSGADRQETKVGYKLFKEGITDQLYRDRQGQIAAINKTFEDVKIPCKKHPTKEGVYAVEEFEVFPDFDSWQLPYAQVLFDGDPIPSNKNKDELMDESILVGVNVDGEDIVGYYVPTEETLAYLSKLHNGEEVPDPEKVMEYNCQREYNWTIKTEGHRGYEPIYFFTFKNGKAYYNQIGTKVKLARKAKGSKMV
;
A
#
# COMPACT_ATOMS: atom_id res chain seq x y z
N TYR A 1 -36.85 -52.45 37.41
CA TYR A 1 -37.04 -51.09 37.94
C TYR A 1 -35.80 -50.78 38.78
N GLY A 2 -34.71 -50.27 38.21
CA GLY A 2 -34.62 -48.97 37.56
C GLY A 2 -34.02 -48.01 38.61
N GLY A 3 -32.75 -48.23 38.98
CA GLY A 3 -32.07 -47.35 39.92
C GLY A 3 -31.72 -46.05 39.22
N GLU A 4 -32.41 -44.96 39.58
CA GLU A 4 -32.02 -43.62 39.16
C GLU A 4 -30.64 -43.34 39.73
N ALA A 5 -29.66 -43.17 38.85
CA ALA A 5 -28.36 -42.62 39.24
C ALA A 5 -28.61 -41.21 39.76
N LEU A 6 -28.48 -41.01 41.08
CA LEU A 6 -28.53 -39.70 41.70
C LEU A 6 -27.47 -38.82 41.04
N VAL A 7 -27.92 -37.86 40.24
CA VAL A 7 -27.06 -36.83 39.65
C VAL A 7 -26.66 -35.91 40.80
N MET A 8 -25.40 -36.01 41.21
CA MET A 8 -24.83 -35.15 42.25
C MET A 8 -24.81 -33.70 41.75
N ASP A 9 -25.26 -32.76 42.58
CA ASP A 9 -25.25 -31.35 42.21
C ASP A 9 -23.79 -30.88 42.03
N PRO A 10 -23.48 -30.05 41.01
CA PRO A 10 -22.13 -29.54 40.80
C PRO A 10 -21.53 -28.85 42.03
N ALA A 11 -22.35 -28.21 42.87
CA ALA A 11 -21.90 -27.60 44.11
C ALA A 11 -21.48 -28.64 45.16
N ASP A 12 -22.22 -29.75 45.26
CA ASP A 12 -21.91 -30.85 46.16
C ASP A 12 -20.65 -31.59 45.70
N GLN A 13 -20.47 -31.73 44.37
CA GLN A 13 -19.28 -32.35 43.80
C GLN A 13 -18.01 -31.56 44.14
N TYR A 14 -18.09 -30.22 44.16
CA TYR A 14 -16.97 -29.35 44.54
C TYR A 14 -16.55 -29.51 46.02
N LEU A 15 -17.49 -29.79 46.91
CA LEU A 15 -17.24 -29.97 48.35
C LEU A 15 -16.53 -31.30 48.68
N VAL A 16 -16.59 -32.29 47.78
CA VAL A 16 -15.96 -33.60 47.95
C VAL A 16 -14.53 -33.62 47.36
N GLU A 17 -14.10 -32.57 46.66
CA GLU A 17 -12.75 -32.53 46.09
C GLU A 17 -11.67 -32.27 47.16
N ASP A 18 -10.58 -33.04 47.13
CA ASP A 18 -9.42 -32.83 48.01
C ASP A 18 -8.82 -31.42 47.83
N GLU A 19 -8.48 -30.76 48.95
CA GLU A 19 -7.88 -29.40 49.00
C GLU A 19 -6.58 -29.23 48.18
N THR A 20 -5.96 -30.34 47.75
CA THR A 20 -4.72 -30.35 46.95
C THR A 20 -4.87 -29.71 45.56
N LYS A 21 -6.09 -29.64 44.99
CA LYS A 21 -6.34 -29.00 43.69
C LYS A 21 -6.11 -27.48 43.72
N GLN A 22 -6.49 -26.78 44.79
CA GLN A 22 -6.36 -25.33 44.88
C GLN A 22 -4.89 -24.85 44.87
N VAL A 23 -3.97 -25.65 45.42
CA VAL A 23 -2.53 -25.31 45.45
C VAL A 23 -1.89 -25.49 44.07
N THR A 24 -2.35 -26.44 43.28
CA THR A 24 -1.82 -26.72 41.93
C THR A 24 -2.33 -25.74 40.88
N GLU A 25 -3.55 -25.23 41.02
CA GLU A 25 -4.12 -24.18 40.15
C GLU A 25 -3.33 -22.87 40.21
N LYS A 26 -2.96 -22.41 41.42
CA LYS A 26 -2.16 -21.18 41.60
C LYS A 26 -0.79 -21.26 40.93
N ARG A 27 -0.14 -22.44 40.91
CA ARG A 27 1.14 -22.63 40.20
C ARG A 27 0.98 -22.56 38.69
N ARG A 28 -0.15 -23.00 38.13
CA ARG A 28 -0.40 -23.00 36.68
C ARG A 28 -0.70 -21.62 36.12
N ALA A 29 -1.32 -20.74 36.90
CA ALA A 29 -1.66 -19.38 36.48
C ALA A 29 -0.43 -18.57 35.99
N ASN A 30 0.70 -18.70 36.69
CA ASN A 30 1.91 -17.92 36.39
C ASN A 30 2.67 -18.41 35.15
N HIS A 31 2.39 -19.62 34.65
CA HIS A 31 3.04 -20.15 33.44
C HIS A 31 2.48 -19.57 32.13
N ASN A 32 1.39 -18.80 32.19
CA ASN A 32 0.79 -18.13 31.05
C ASN A 32 1.00 -16.60 31.08
N GLU A 33 1.76 -16.09 32.06
CA GLU A 33 2.12 -14.67 32.08
C GLU A 33 3.07 -14.34 30.94
N VAL A 34 2.70 -13.35 30.13
CA VAL A 34 3.49 -12.89 28.99
C VAL A 34 4.55 -11.93 29.49
N VAL A 35 5.77 -12.45 29.63
CA VAL A 35 6.94 -11.66 30.03
C VAL A 35 7.63 -11.09 28.79
N SER A 36 7.74 -9.76 28.70
CA SER A 36 8.19 -9.04 27.50
C SER A 36 9.59 -9.42 27.00
N TRP A 37 10.47 -9.88 27.90
CA TRP A 37 11.83 -10.30 27.57
C TRP A 37 11.98 -11.80 27.28
N MET A 38 10.96 -12.61 27.57
CA MET A 38 11.01 -14.05 27.41
C MET A 38 10.27 -14.48 26.13
N ARG A 39 11.01 -14.95 25.14
CA ARG A 39 10.42 -15.51 23.91
C ARG A 39 10.03 -16.97 24.12
N LYS A 40 8.95 -17.40 23.47
CA LYS A 40 8.59 -18.82 23.37
C LYS A 40 9.70 -19.56 22.62
N THR A 41 10.05 -20.75 23.07
CA THR A 41 10.98 -21.62 22.36
C THR A 41 10.37 -22.00 21.02
N GLN A 42 11.13 -21.83 19.93
CA GLN A 42 10.73 -22.27 18.60
C GLN A 42 11.50 -23.56 18.28
N TYR A 43 10.75 -24.60 17.92
CA TYR A 43 11.36 -25.83 17.41
C TYR A 43 11.72 -25.64 15.93
N LEU A 44 12.88 -26.18 15.54
CA LEU A 44 13.33 -26.18 14.15
C LEU A 44 12.46 -27.12 13.31
N GLY A 45 11.48 -26.56 12.59
CA GLY A 45 10.69 -27.29 11.60
C GLY A 45 11.53 -27.59 10.34
N SER A 46 11.21 -28.68 9.65
CA SER A 46 11.87 -29.10 8.40
C SER A 46 11.74 -28.08 7.26
N GLU A 47 10.79 -27.15 7.35
CA GLU A 47 10.61 -26.07 6.38
C GLU A 47 11.68 -24.98 6.48
N ASN A 48 12.16 -24.66 7.70
CA ASN A 48 13.23 -23.67 7.90
C ASN A 48 14.59 -24.17 7.39
N ALA A 49 14.80 -25.49 7.33
CA ALA A 49 16.01 -26.09 6.76
C ALA A 49 16.12 -25.93 5.24
N ARG A 50 15.07 -25.43 4.55
CA ARG A 50 15.11 -25.14 3.10
C ARG A 50 15.63 -23.74 2.77
N TYR A 51 15.64 -22.83 3.75
CA TYR A 51 16.11 -21.44 3.57
C TYR A 51 17.56 -21.20 4.02
N GLY A 52 18.22 -22.23 4.55
CA GLY A 52 19.67 -22.26 4.70
C GLY A 52 20.28 -23.03 3.52
N SER A 53 21.43 -22.57 3.04
CA SER A 53 22.25 -23.15 1.97
C SER A 53 22.67 -24.60 2.26
N GLY A 54 21.73 -25.53 2.27
CA GLY A 54 22.01 -26.96 2.19
C GLY A 54 22.37 -27.26 0.75
N ALA A 55 23.59 -27.77 0.54
CA ALA A 55 24.11 -28.21 -0.75
C ALA A 55 23.00 -28.88 -1.57
N ASP A 56 22.48 -28.12 -2.53
CA ASP A 56 21.42 -28.53 -3.42
C ASP A 56 21.95 -29.77 -4.12
N ARG A 57 21.28 -30.92 -3.94
CA ARG A 57 21.47 -32.07 -4.81
C ARG A 57 20.95 -31.63 -6.18
N GLN A 58 21.85 -30.99 -6.92
CA GLN A 58 21.55 -30.20 -8.09
C GLN A 58 20.86 -31.07 -9.16
N GLU A 59 21.14 -32.37 -9.18
CA GLU A 59 20.70 -33.28 -10.23
C GLU A 59 19.19 -33.62 -10.23
N THR A 60 18.48 -33.55 -9.09
CA THR A 60 17.05 -33.94 -9.04
C THR A 60 16.08 -32.77 -9.25
N LYS A 61 16.57 -31.52 -9.17
CA LYS A 61 15.74 -30.31 -9.37
C LYS A 61 15.87 -29.67 -10.75
N VAL A 62 16.88 -30.02 -11.55
CA VAL A 62 17.06 -29.41 -12.89
C VAL A 62 15.88 -29.73 -13.81
N GLY A 63 15.31 -30.95 -13.71
CA GLY A 63 14.19 -31.37 -14.53
C GLY A 63 12.88 -30.62 -14.26
N TYR A 64 12.53 -30.40 -12.98
CA TYR A 64 11.23 -29.79 -12.63
C TYR A 64 11.17 -28.28 -12.92
N LYS A 65 12.29 -27.57 -12.77
CA LYS A 65 12.38 -26.15 -13.15
C LYS A 65 12.42 -25.95 -14.66
N LEU A 66 13.20 -26.75 -15.40
CA LEU A 66 13.23 -26.71 -16.86
C LEU A 66 11.87 -27.02 -17.50
N PHE A 67 11.09 -27.95 -16.92
CA PHE A 67 9.73 -28.20 -17.40
C PHE A 67 8.80 -27.01 -17.15
N LYS A 68 8.81 -26.42 -15.95
CA LYS A 68 7.86 -25.34 -15.63
C LYS A 68 8.21 -24.01 -16.31
N GLU A 69 9.49 -23.63 -16.32
CA GLU A 69 9.99 -22.42 -17.01
C GLU A 69 10.00 -22.62 -18.53
N GLY A 70 10.40 -23.80 -19.02
CA GLY A 70 10.41 -24.12 -20.45
C GLY A 70 9.02 -24.23 -21.07
N ILE A 71 8.00 -24.69 -20.32
CA ILE A 71 6.61 -24.68 -20.78
C ILE A 71 6.08 -23.24 -20.88
N THR A 72 6.38 -22.38 -19.89
CA THR A 72 5.94 -20.98 -19.96
C THR A 72 6.63 -20.21 -21.09
N ASP A 73 7.92 -20.44 -21.32
CA ASP A 73 8.68 -19.75 -22.34
C ASP A 73 8.34 -20.24 -23.76
N GLN A 74 7.87 -21.48 -23.91
CA GLN A 74 7.32 -22.01 -25.17
C GLN A 74 5.88 -21.56 -25.44
N LEU A 75 5.06 -21.34 -24.40
CA LEU A 75 3.66 -20.92 -24.53
C LEU A 75 3.50 -19.56 -25.23
N TYR A 76 4.48 -18.67 -25.07
CA TYR A 76 4.46 -17.32 -25.64
C TYR A 76 5.31 -17.16 -26.92
N ARG A 77 5.85 -18.23 -27.50
CA ARG A 77 6.64 -18.13 -28.74
C ARG A 77 5.79 -17.98 -30.00
N ASP A 78 4.65 -18.66 -30.05
CA ASP A 78 3.74 -18.59 -31.18
C ASP A 78 2.67 -17.53 -30.95
N ARG A 79 2.30 -16.78 -31.99
CA ARG A 79 1.25 -15.75 -31.95
C ARG A 79 -0.08 -16.34 -31.50
N GLN A 80 -0.41 -17.54 -31.97
CA GLN A 80 -1.64 -18.21 -31.58
C GLN A 80 -1.61 -18.64 -30.11
N GLY A 81 -0.44 -19.09 -29.62
CA GLY A 81 -0.21 -19.40 -28.21
C GLY A 81 -0.35 -18.17 -27.31
N GLN A 82 0.18 -17.02 -27.74
CA GLN A 82 0.00 -15.74 -27.04
C GLN A 82 -1.47 -15.34 -26.95
N ILE A 83 -2.22 -15.40 -28.05
CA ILE A 83 -3.65 -15.07 -28.08
C ILE A 83 -4.42 -16.01 -27.14
N ALA A 84 -4.15 -17.32 -27.18
CA ALA A 84 -4.77 -18.29 -26.30
C ALA A 84 -4.46 -18.02 -24.82
N ALA A 85 -3.20 -17.66 -24.50
CA ALA A 85 -2.80 -17.33 -23.14
C ALA A 85 -3.47 -16.03 -22.65
N ILE A 86 -3.58 -15.00 -23.49
CA ILE A 86 -4.31 -13.77 -23.18
C ILE A 86 -5.78 -14.08 -22.91
N ASN A 87 -6.45 -14.84 -23.79
CA ASN A 87 -7.86 -15.17 -23.58
C ASN A 87 -8.07 -15.98 -22.29
N LYS A 88 -7.14 -16.89 -21.97
CA LYS A 88 -7.17 -17.66 -20.74
C LYS A 88 -7.12 -16.77 -19.49
N THR A 89 -6.32 -15.70 -19.46
CA THR A 89 -6.31 -14.81 -18.29
C THR A 89 -7.66 -14.11 -18.07
N PHE A 90 -8.36 -13.73 -19.14
CA PHE A 90 -9.71 -13.17 -19.04
C PHE A 90 -10.78 -14.20 -18.63
N GLU A 91 -10.57 -15.48 -18.91
CA GLU A 91 -11.44 -16.56 -18.43
C GLU A 91 -11.18 -16.88 -16.95
N ASP A 92 -9.92 -16.97 -16.56
CA ASP A 92 -9.50 -17.29 -15.19
C ASP A 92 -9.95 -16.21 -14.19
N VAL A 93 -9.93 -14.93 -14.57
CA VAL A 93 -10.39 -13.79 -13.73
C VAL A 93 -11.87 -13.87 -13.38
N LYS A 94 -12.70 -14.57 -14.18
CA LYS A 94 -14.14 -14.74 -13.86
C LYS A 94 -14.36 -15.66 -12.65
N ILE A 95 -13.33 -16.39 -12.21
CA ILE A 95 -13.40 -17.30 -11.08
C ILE A 95 -13.02 -16.51 -9.81
N PRO A 96 -13.94 -16.31 -8.86
CA PRO A 96 -13.69 -15.46 -7.70
C PRO A 96 -12.61 -16.06 -6.79
N CYS A 97 -11.59 -15.25 -6.44
CA CYS A 97 -10.45 -15.69 -5.66
C CYS A 97 -10.74 -15.61 -4.15
N LYS A 98 -11.28 -16.70 -3.56
CA LYS A 98 -11.66 -16.73 -2.14
C LYS A 98 -10.52 -17.01 -1.15
N LYS A 99 -9.40 -17.57 -1.60
CA LYS A 99 -8.31 -18.07 -0.73
C LYS A 99 -6.97 -17.55 -1.19
N HIS A 100 -6.12 -17.14 -0.25
CA HIS A 100 -4.74 -16.75 -0.55
C HIS A 100 -3.93 -17.98 -1.04
N PRO A 101 -3.12 -17.86 -2.11
CA PRO A 101 -2.46 -19.01 -2.74
C PRO A 101 -1.44 -19.72 -1.84
N THR A 102 -0.77 -18.98 -0.94
CA THR A 102 0.31 -19.52 -0.09
C THR A 102 -0.04 -19.61 1.40
N LYS A 103 -1.11 -18.95 1.85
CA LYS A 103 -1.40 -18.75 3.27
C LYS A 103 -2.79 -19.27 3.57
N GLU A 104 -2.86 -20.38 4.29
CA GLU A 104 -4.12 -20.94 4.75
C GLU A 104 -4.77 -20.00 5.78
N GLY A 105 -6.10 -19.88 5.73
CA GLY A 105 -6.87 -19.02 6.65
C GLY A 105 -6.99 -17.55 6.21
N VAL A 106 -6.33 -17.13 5.14
CA VAL A 106 -6.50 -15.77 4.57
C VAL A 106 -7.51 -15.82 3.43
N TYR A 107 -8.57 -15.01 3.54
CA TYR A 107 -9.63 -14.88 2.55
C TYR A 107 -9.67 -13.45 1.99
N ALA A 108 -10.09 -13.34 0.73
CA ALA A 108 -10.33 -12.04 0.11
C ALA A 108 -11.61 -11.42 0.71
N VAL A 109 -11.53 -10.14 1.09
CA VAL A 109 -12.65 -9.38 1.66
C VAL A 109 -13.41 -8.67 0.54
N GLU A 110 -12.68 -8.00 -0.35
CA GLU A 110 -13.22 -7.27 -1.50
C GLU A 110 -12.40 -7.56 -2.75
N GLU A 111 -13.06 -7.56 -3.90
CA GLU A 111 -12.46 -7.78 -5.21
C GLU A 111 -12.85 -6.61 -6.11
N PHE A 112 -11.86 -5.97 -6.73
CA PHE A 112 -12.06 -4.83 -7.62
C PHE A 112 -11.67 -5.20 -9.05
N GLU A 113 -12.62 -5.09 -9.97
CA GLU A 113 -12.35 -5.18 -11.40
C GLU A 113 -11.57 -3.93 -11.85
N VAL A 114 -10.51 -4.14 -12.63
CA VAL A 114 -9.61 -3.09 -13.11
C VAL A 114 -9.92 -2.76 -14.58
N PHE A 115 -10.35 -1.54 -14.84
CA PHE A 115 -10.70 -1.04 -16.19
C PHE A 115 -9.88 0.20 -16.58
N PRO A 116 -9.69 0.51 -17.86
CA PRO A 116 -9.16 1.81 -18.27
C PRO A 116 -10.17 2.94 -17.97
N ASP A 117 -9.73 4.10 -17.49
CA ASP A 117 -10.59 5.28 -17.28
C ASP A 117 -10.72 6.10 -18.57
N PHE A 118 -11.75 5.87 -19.38
CA PHE A 118 -11.92 6.63 -20.64
C PHE A 118 -12.24 8.12 -20.42
N ASP A 119 -12.78 8.49 -19.26
CA ASP A 119 -13.12 9.88 -18.96
C ASP A 119 -11.87 10.66 -18.55
N SER A 120 -11.07 10.08 -17.66
CA SER A 120 -9.87 10.72 -17.13
C SER A 120 -8.67 10.64 -18.08
N TRP A 121 -8.65 9.71 -19.06
CA TRP A 121 -7.55 9.58 -20.03
C TRP A 121 -7.30 10.83 -20.88
N GLN A 122 -8.28 11.72 -20.98
CA GLN A 122 -8.14 13.00 -21.70
C GLN A 122 -7.29 13.99 -20.90
N LEU A 123 -7.18 13.83 -19.58
CA LEU A 123 -6.46 14.73 -18.70
C LEU A 123 -4.99 14.31 -18.60
N PRO A 124 -4.04 15.24 -18.83
CA PRO A 124 -2.63 14.94 -18.66
C PRO A 124 -2.30 14.86 -17.16
N TYR A 125 -1.80 13.70 -16.74
CA TYR A 125 -1.30 13.50 -15.38
C TYR A 125 0.22 13.63 -15.30
N ALA A 126 0.70 14.30 -14.25
CA ALA A 126 2.11 14.43 -13.95
C ALA A 126 2.39 13.96 -12.51
N GLN A 127 3.40 13.13 -12.33
CA GLN A 127 3.92 12.79 -11.00
C GLN A 127 5.00 13.80 -10.61
N VAL A 128 4.75 14.54 -9.53
CA VAL A 128 5.73 15.47 -8.96
C VAL A 128 6.41 14.80 -7.77
N LEU A 129 7.75 14.72 -7.81
CA LEU A 129 8.57 14.17 -6.73
C LEU A 129 9.38 15.27 -6.06
N PHE A 130 9.16 15.44 -4.76
CA PHE A 130 9.92 16.37 -3.93
C PHE A 130 11.16 15.69 -3.35
N ASP A 131 12.30 16.40 -3.33
CA ASP A 131 13.53 15.96 -2.62
C ASP A 131 13.34 15.79 -1.10
N GLY A 132 12.36 16.48 -0.53
CA GLY A 132 11.98 16.34 0.86
C GLY A 132 10.66 17.05 1.14
N ASP A 133 10.10 16.77 2.31
CA ASP A 133 8.81 17.29 2.76
C ASP A 133 8.72 18.80 2.57
N PRO A 134 7.83 19.32 1.69
CA PRO A 134 7.79 20.73 1.32
C PRO A 134 7.24 21.62 2.44
N ILE A 135 6.37 21.09 3.31
CA ILE A 135 5.71 21.82 4.40
C ILE A 135 6.47 21.50 5.72
N PRO A 136 6.76 22.50 6.58
CA PRO A 136 7.31 22.24 7.91
C PRO A 136 6.31 21.42 8.76
N SER A 137 6.83 20.61 9.69
CA SER A 137 6.00 19.74 10.54
C SER A 137 4.96 20.55 11.33
N ASN A 138 3.71 20.52 10.87
CA ASN A 138 2.55 21.14 11.51
C ASN A 138 1.42 20.10 11.62
N LYS A 139 0.45 20.32 12.52
CA LYS A 139 -0.63 19.36 12.78
C LYS A 139 -1.57 19.16 11.58
N ASN A 140 -1.76 20.19 10.75
CA ASN A 140 -2.67 20.17 9.60
C ASN A 140 -1.92 20.00 8.28
N LYS A 141 -0.87 19.18 8.28
CA LYS A 141 0.02 19.06 7.13
C LYS A 141 -0.68 18.55 5.87
N ASP A 142 -1.58 17.59 6.02
CA ASP A 142 -2.26 16.94 4.89
C ASP A 142 -3.22 17.92 4.20
N GLU A 143 -4.05 18.62 4.98
CA GLU A 143 -4.96 19.67 4.48
C GLU A 143 -4.19 20.80 3.77
N LEU A 144 -3.06 21.23 4.33
CA LEU A 144 -2.21 22.25 3.72
C LEU A 144 -1.56 21.76 2.42
N MET A 145 -1.28 20.45 2.30
CA MET A 145 -0.68 19.87 1.10
C MET A 145 -1.69 19.78 -0.03
N ASP A 146 -2.93 19.40 0.27
CA ASP A 146 -4.00 19.26 -0.71
C ASP A 146 -4.36 20.61 -1.36
N GLU A 147 -4.37 21.69 -0.58
CA GLU A 147 -4.69 23.05 -1.06
C GLU A 147 -3.46 23.86 -1.52
N SER A 148 -2.27 23.26 -1.50
CA SER A 148 -1.05 23.93 -1.95
C SER A 148 -0.94 24.00 -3.47
N ILE A 149 -0.33 25.06 -3.98
CA ILE A 149 -0.17 25.27 -5.41
C ILE A 149 1.30 25.32 -5.82
N LEU A 150 1.58 24.76 -6.99
CA LEU A 150 2.88 24.84 -7.67
C LEU A 150 2.78 25.88 -8.78
N VAL A 151 3.64 26.89 -8.74
CA VAL A 151 3.69 27.94 -9.76
C VAL A 151 5.07 27.98 -10.38
N GLY A 152 5.13 27.88 -11.70
CA GLY A 152 6.36 28.13 -12.47
C GLY A 152 6.60 29.63 -12.56
N VAL A 153 7.74 30.09 -12.05
CA VAL A 153 8.16 31.50 -12.09
C VAL A 153 9.51 31.58 -12.78
N ASN A 154 9.66 32.52 -13.71
CA ASN A 154 10.97 32.86 -14.25
C ASN A 154 11.54 33.99 -13.39
N VAL A 155 12.64 33.71 -12.67
CA VAL A 155 13.34 34.71 -11.85
C VAL A 155 14.74 34.87 -12.42
N ASP A 156 15.09 36.07 -12.86
CA ASP A 156 16.42 36.41 -13.40
C ASP A 156 16.90 35.47 -14.53
N GLY A 157 15.97 34.96 -15.35
CA GLY A 157 16.28 34.04 -16.46
C GLY A 157 16.38 32.57 -16.07
N GLU A 158 16.18 32.22 -14.79
CA GLU A 158 16.07 30.84 -14.32
C GLU A 158 14.60 30.44 -14.17
N ASP A 159 14.20 29.34 -14.81
CA ASP A 159 12.88 28.73 -14.64
C ASP A 159 12.85 27.91 -13.33
N ILE A 160 12.20 28.47 -12.31
CA ILE A 160 12.03 27.86 -11.00
C ILE A 160 10.57 27.53 -10.72
N VAL A 161 10.34 26.58 -9.83
CA VAL A 161 9.01 26.24 -9.34
C VAL A 161 8.89 26.68 -7.89
N GLY A 162 7.99 27.63 -7.62
CA GLY A 162 7.61 28.03 -6.28
C GLY A 162 6.52 27.11 -5.74
N TYR A 163 6.69 26.67 -4.50
CA TYR A 163 5.69 25.94 -3.73
C TYR A 163 5.01 26.89 -2.74
N TYR A 164 3.72 27.12 -2.99
CA TYR A 164 2.91 28.10 -2.29
C TYR A 164 1.91 27.37 -1.39
N VAL A 165 1.90 27.73 -0.11
CA VAL A 165 1.02 27.17 0.91
C VAL A 165 -0.02 28.23 1.27
N PRO A 166 -1.33 27.89 1.33
CA PRO A 166 -2.36 28.85 1.71
C PRO A 166 -2.16 29.36 3.14
N THR A 167 -2.60 30.58 3.41
CA THR A 167 -2.74 31.10 4.78
C THR A 167 -3.87 30.36 5.53
N GLU A 168 -3.89 30.46 6.86
CA GLU A 168 -4.95 29.84 7.68
C GLU A 168 -6.35 30.38 7.30
N GLU A 169 -6.44 31.66 6.92
CA GLU A 169 -7.69 32.27 6.45
C GLU A 169 -8.16 31.70 5.12
N THR A 170 -7.24 31.55 4.16
CA THR A 170 -7.51 30.94 2.85
C THR A 170 -7.90 29.47 3.02
N LEU A 171 -7.22 28.73 3.89
CA LEU A 171 -7.52 27.33 4.16
C LEU A 171 -8.94 27.17 4.72
N ALA A 172 -9.32 27.99 5.72
CA ALA A 172 -10.66 27.96 6.29
C ALA A 172 -11.75 28.27 5.26
N TYR A 173 -11.48 29.20 4.34
CA TYR A 173 -12.37 29.51 3.23
C TYR A 173 -12.52 28.31 2.27
N LEU A 174 -11.42 27.68 1.87
CA LEU A 174 -11.41 26.51 0.99
C LEU A 174 -12.13 25.32 1.63
N SER A 175 -11.95 25.07 2.92
CA SER A 175 -12.67 24.03 3.64
C SER A 175 -14.18 24.24 3.61
N LYS A 176 -14.66 25.47 3.80
CA LYS A 176 -16.10 25.79 3.70
C LYS A 176 -16.63 25.63 2.28
N LEU A 177 -15.81 25.97 1.28
CA LEU A 177 -16.14 25.80 -0.12
C LEU A 177 -16.33 24.31 -0.47
N HIS A 178 -15.41 23.46 0.00
CA HIS A 178 -15.49 22.00 -0.17
C HIS A 178 -16.68 21.38 0.56
N ASN A 179 -17.07 21.93 1.71
CA ASN A 179 -18.27 21.52 2.44
C ASN A 179 -19.58 22.07 1.84
N GLY A 180 -19.51 22.94 0.83
CA GLY A 180 -20.67 23.58 0.22
C GLY A 180 -21.36 24.63 1.10
N GLU A 181 -20.68 25.12 2.14
CA GLU A 181 -21.19 26.17 3.05
C GLU A 181 -21.07 27.57 2.45
N GLU A 182 -20.09 27.78 1.57
CA GLU A 182 -19.87 29.04 0.87
C GLU A 182 -19.92 28.83 -0.66
N VAL A 183 -20.36 29.86 -1.39
CA VAL A 183 -20.42 29.86 -2.86
C VAL A 183 -19.10 30.42 -3.41
N PRO A 184 -18.53 29.86 -4.49
CA PRO A 184 -17.31 30.39 -5.08
C PRO A 184 -17.47 31.85 -5.50
N ASP A 185 -16.76 32.75 -4.82
CA ASP A 185 -16.70 34.17 -5.17
C ASP A 185 -15.46 34.44 -6.06
N PRO A 186 -15.63 34.88 -7.32
CA PRO A 186 -14.53 35.17 -8.23
C PRO A 186 -13.73 36.43 -7.87
N GLU A 187 -14.25 37.34 -7.03
CA GLU A 187 -13.54 38.56 -6.61
C GLU A 187 -12.70 38.36 -5.34
N LYS A 188 -12.89 37.23 -4.64
CA LYS A 188 -12.19 36.97 -3.38
C LYS A 188 -10.72 36.64 -3.61
N VAL A 189 -9.86 37.49 -3.07
CA VAL A 189 -8.41 37.33 -3.12
C VAL A 189 -7.99 36.28 -2.09
N MET A 190 -7.34 35.21 -2.56
CA MET A 190 -6.75 34.18 -1.72
C MET A 190 -5.26 34.46 -1.52
N GLU A 191 -4.82 34.48 -0.27
CA GLU A 191 -3.42 34.71 0.06
C GLU A 191 -2.68 33.39 0.22
N TYR A 192 -1.51 33.32 -0.43
CA TYR A 192 -0.60 32.19 -0.39
C TYR A 192 0.81 32.64 -0.05
N ASN A 193 1.48 31.90 0.83
CA ASN A 193 2.86 32.12 1.21
C ASN A 193 3.80 31.19 0.44
N CYS A 194 4.79 31.76 -0.25
CA CYS A 194 5.86 30.97 -0.86
C CYS A 194 6.75 30.38 0.23
N GLN A 195 6.70 29.05 0.39
CA GLN A 195 7.54 28.36 1.37
C GLN A 195 8.88 27.93 0.80
N ARG A 196 8.89 27.46 -0.45
CA ARG A 196 10.08 26.87 -1.06
C ARG A 196 10.16 27.12 -2.54
N GLU A 197 11.38 27.22 -3.03
CA GLU A 197 11.72 27.31 -4.45
C GLU A 197 12.51 26.08 -4.86
N TYR A 198 12.16 25.53 -6.01
CA TYR A 198 12.72 24.30 -6.54
C TYR A 198 13.25 24.49 -7.96
N ASN A 199 14.37 23.83 -8.24
CA ASN A 199 14.77 23.51 -9.61
C ASN A 199 14.02 22.26 -10.05
N TRP A 200 13.57 22.21 -11.29
CA TRP A 200 12.78 21.09 -11.80
C TRP A 200 13.50 20.34 -12.92
N THR A 201 13.24 19.05 -13.02
CA THR A 201 13.70 18.20 -14.12
C THR A 201 12.54 17.36 -14.61
N ILE A 202 12.22 17.49 -15.90
CA ILE A 202 11.13 16.75 -16.53
C ILE A 202 11.70 15.49 -17.18
N LYS A 203 11.00 14.37 -16.99
CA LYS A 203 11.14 13.17 -17.79
C LYS A 203 9.78 12.84 -18.41
N THR A 204 9.71 12.89 -19.72
CA THR A 204 8.55 12.45 -20.52
C THR A 204 8.82 11.10 -21.19
N GLU A 205 7.79 10.54 -21.81
CA GLU A 205 7.82 9.26 -22.54
C GLU A 205 8.94 9.18 -23.60
N GLY A 206 9.36 10.31 -24.17
CA GLY A 206 10.43 10.36 -25.17
C GLY A 206 11.85 10.15 -24.61
N HIS A 207 12.05 10.11 -23.30
CA HIS A 207 13.38 9.92 -22.71
C HIS A 207 13.79 8.44 -22.68
N ARG A 208 15.06 8.17 -23.01
CA ARG A 208 15.63 6.81 -22.98
C ARG A 208 15.55 6.22 -21.56
N GLY A 209 14.95 5.03 -21.45
CA GLY A 209 14.72 4.37 -20.17
C GLY A 209 13.48 4.88 -19.43
N TYR A 210 12.52 5.49 -20.15
CA TYR A 210 11.20 5.76 -19.60
C TYR A 210 10.45 4.45 -19.34
N GLU A 211 9.99 4.28 -18.11
CA GLU A 211 9.08 3.22 -17.71
C GLU A 211 7.69 3.83 -17.53
N PRO A 212 6.65 3.33 -18.20
CA PRO A 212 5.30 3.84 -18.04
C PRO A 212 4.82 3.58 -16.62
N ILE A 213 4.40 4.65 -15.95
CA ILE A 213 3.84 4.59 -14.60
C ILE A 213 2.33 4.65 -14.74
N TYR A 214 1.62 3.79 -14.02
CA TYR A 214 0.17 3.82 -13.94
C TYR A 214 -0.28 4.10 -12.51
N PHE A 215 -1.42 4.77 -12.36
CA PHE A 215 -2.09 4.93 -11.07
C PHE A 215 -3.52 4.41 -11.15
N PHE A 216 -4.05 4.02 -9.99
CA PHE A 216 -5.41 3.53 -9.85
C PHE A 216 -6.29 4.57 -9.19
N THR A 217 -7.50 4.75 -9.73
CA THR A 217 -8.55 5.52 -9.10
C THR A 217 -9.72 4.60 -8.78
N PHE A 218 -10.20 4.62 -7.55
CA PHE A 218 -11.33 3.81 -7.12
C PHE A 218 -12.60 4.67 -7.19
N LYS A 219 -13.55 4.30 -8.05
CA LYS A 219 -14.85 5.00 -8.19
C LYS A 219 -15.95 3.96 -8.29
N ASN A 220 -17.04 4.14 -7.54
CA ASN A 220 -18.24 3.29 -7.61
C ASN A 220 -17.96 1.78 -7.46
N GLY A 221 -17.03 1.40 -6.57
CA GLY A 221 -16.68 -0.02 -6.35
C GLY A 221 -15.89 -0.67 -7.50
N LYS A 222 -15.36 0.12 -8.43
CA LYS A 222 -14.47 -0.34 -9.50
C LYS A 222 -13.13 0.37 -9.45
N ALA A 223 -12.07 -0.30 -9.89
CA ALA A 223 -10.75 0.28 -10.03
C ALA A 223 -10.53 0.70 -11.48
N TYR A 224 -10.04 1.92 -11.68
CA TYR A 224 -9.69 2.42 -13.00
C TYR A 224 -8.20 2.73 -13.08
N TYR A 225 -7.53 2.35 -14.17
CA TYR A 225 -6.10 2.62 -14.36
C TYR A 225 -5.85 3.70 -15.42
N ASN A 226 -4.92 4.59 -15.09
CA ASN A 226 -4.49 5.72 -15.92
C ASN A 226 -2.98 5.80 -16.00
N GLN A 227 -2.45 6.20 -17.15
CA GLN A 227 -1.02 6.39 -17.34
C GLN A 227 -0.59 7.79 -16.89
N ILE A 228 0.56 7.87 -16.22
CA ILE A 228 1.28 9.11 -15.94
C ILE A 228 2.39 9.25 -16.96
N GLY A 229 2.15 10.12 -17.96
CA GLY A 229 3.10 10.39 -19.04
C GLY A 229 4.32 11.22 -18.60
N THR A 230 4.15 12.06 -17.57
CA THR A 230 5.15 13.05 -17.19
C THR A 230 5.61 12.85 -15.75
N LYS A 231 6.92 12.82 -15.54
CA LYS A 231 7.54 12.79 -14.21
C LYS A 231 8.38 14.03 -14.00
N VAL A 232 8.02 14.81 -12.99
CA VAL A 232 8.72 16.03 -12.59
C VAL A 232 9.46 15.75 -11.29
N LYS A 233 10.77 15.95 -11.28
CA LYS A 233 11.58 15.91 -10.06
C LYS A 233 11.91 17.32 -9.62
N LEU A 234 11.56 17.67 -8.40
CA LEU A 234 11.82 18.97 -7.77
C LEU A 234 12.98 18.84 -6.77
N ALA A 235 14.06 19.55 -7.03
CA ALA A 235 15.23 19.65 -6.17
C ALA A 235 15.27 21.03 -5.51
N ARG A 236 15.45 21.08 -4.18
CA ARG A 236 15.44 22.35 -3.42
C ARG A 236 16.55 23.28 -3.93
N LYS A 237 16.23 24.55 -4.16
CA LYS A 237 17.23 25.58 -4.40
C LYS A 237 17.89 25.95 -3.08
N ALA A 238 19.21 25.81 -2.98
CA ALA A 238 19.94 26.25 -1.79
C ALA A 238 19.95 27.78 -1.74
N LYS A 239 19.41 28.38 -0.67
CA LYS A 239 19.59 29.81 -0.38
C LYS A 239 21.06 30.03 -0.02
N GLY A 240 21.91 30.33 -1.01
CA GLY A 240 23.31 30.63 -0.72
C GLY A 240 24.35 30.55 -1.85
N SER A 241 24.01 30.23 -3.10
CA SER A 241 24.97 30.43 -4.20
C SER A 241 25.05 31.91 -4.56
N LYS A 242 25.80 32.69 -3.79
CA LYS A 242 26.45 33.88 -4.33
C LYS A 242 27.33 33.40 -5.47
N MET A 243 27.07 33.88 -6.69
CA MET A 243 28.07 33.81 -7.75
C MET A 243 29.33 34.50 -7.24
N VAL A 244 30.47 33.81 -7.37
CA VAL A 244 31.81 34.40 -7.18
C VAL A 244 32.07 35.41 -8.29
#